data_AF-A0A922M260-F1
#
_entry.id   AF-A0A922M260-F1
#
_cell.length_a   1.000
_cell.length_b   1.000
_cell.length_c   1.000
_cell.angle_alpha   90.00
_cell.angle_beta   90.00
_cell.angle_gamma   90.00
#
_symmetry.space_group_name_H-M   'P 1'
#
loop_
_entity.id
_entity.type
_entity.pdbx_description
1 polymer ?
#
loop_
_entity_poly.entity_id
_entity_poly.type
_entity_poly.pdbx_seq_one_letter_code
_entity_poly.pdbx_strand_id
1 'polypeptide(L)'
;MLSPKDMYLRLSALLPLLPRKFISEGWCYIIEDCPDTDAIQKFNDYIVSQWLENESFVDIWCVHGERHRIKNAVESWHKKLNSAVPKYANLYQLLNVLKEDADVLSNNHCL
;
A
#
# COMPACT_ATOMS: atom_id res chain seq x y z
N MET A 1 -17.26 -0.19 25.60
CA MET A 1 -16.82 -1.46 25.02
C MET A 1 -16.89 -1.30 23.51
N LEU A 2 -15.83 -1.60 22.75
CA LEU A 2 -15.88 -1.54 21.28
C LEU A 2 -16.78 -2.67 20.76
N SER A 3 -17.51 -2.44 19.67
CA SER A 3 -18.27 -3.53 19.06
C SER A 3 -17.30 -4.55 18.43
N PRO A 4 -17.69 -5.83 18.28
CA PRO A 4 -16.85 -6.83 17.60
C PRO A 4 -16.40 -6.39 16.20
N LYS A 5 -17.27 -5.69 15.46
CA LYS A 5 -16.96 -5.09 14.15
C LYS A 5 -15.89 -4.01 14.23
N ASP A 6 -15.95 -3.14 15.24
CA ASP A 6 -14.94 -2.08 15.40
C ASP A 6 -13.57 -2.65 15.77
N MET A 7 -13.55 -3.71 16.58
CA MET A 7 -12.30 -4.40 16.94
C MET A 7 -11.69 -5.08 15.71
N TYR A 8 -12.50 -5.82 14.97
CA TYR A 8 -12.10 -6.46 13.71
C TYR A 8 -11.48 -5.46 12.72
N LEU A 9 -12.18 -4.35 12.44
CA LEU A 9 -11.68 -3.31 11.53
C LEU A 9 -10.37 -2.67 12.00
N ARG A 10 -10.25 -2.44 13.32
CA ARG A 10 -9.02 -1.88 13.89
C ARG A 10 -7.84 -2.84 13.73
N LEU A 11 -8.02 -4.13 14.00
CA LEU A 11 -6.96 -5.11 13.84
C LEU A 11 -6.53 -5.23 12.38
N SER A 12 -7.47 -5.27 11.43
CA SER A 12 -7.18 -5.27 10.00
C SER A 12 -6.39 -4.02 9.55
N ALA A 13 -6.70 -2.85 10.12
CA ALA A 13 -5.96 -1.61 9.84
C ALA A 13 -4.55 -1.57 10.45
N LEU A 14 -4.27 -2.38 11.47
CA LEU A 14 -2.96 -2.48 12.12
C LEU A 14 -2.08 -3.57 11.50
N LEU A 15 -2.63 -4.44 10.65
CA LEU A 15 -1.91 -5.54 10.02
C LEU A 15 -0.59 -5.12 9.33
N PRO A 16 -0.51 -3.96 8.63
CA PRO A 16 0.74 -3.48 8.01
C PRO A 16 1.87 -3.15 8.97
N LEU A 17 1.54 -2.97 10.26
CA LEU A 17 2.50 -2.66 11.30
C LEU A 17 3.14 -3.91 11.89
N LEU A 18 2.67 -5.11 11.54
CA LEU A 18 3.33 -6.34 11.96
C LEU A 18 4.64 -6.52 11.20
N PRO A 19 5.67 -7.13 11.82
CA PRO A 19 6.81 -7.61 11.07
C PRO A 19 6.34 -8.48 9.91
N ARG A 20 6.91 -8.27 8.72
CA ARG A 20 6.46 -8.87 7.46
C ARG A 20 6.11 -10.36 7.54
N LYS A 21 6.94 -11.15 8.23
CA LYS A 21 6.77 -12.60 8.43
C LYS A 21 5.49 -13.00 9.19
N PHE A 22 4.87 -12.08 9.92
CA PHE A 22 3.66 -12.31 10.71
C PHE A 22 2.39 -11.78 10.06
N ILE A 23 2.45 -11.14 8.88
CA ILE A 23 1.26 -10.55 8.24
C ILE A 23 0.25 -11.63 7.87
N SER A 24 0.69 -12.73 7.24
CA SER A 24 -0.21 -13.81 6.84
C SER A 24 -0.85 -14.51 8.05
N GLU A 25 -0.05 -14.82 9.07
CA GLU A 25 -0.54 -15.42 10.32
C GLU A 25 -1.48 -14.46 11.08
N GLY A 26 -1.14 -13.17 11.13
CA GLY A 26 -1.97 -12.13 11.74
C GLY A 26 -3.31 -11.97 11.03
N TRP A 27 -3.35 -12.10 9.70
CA TRP A 27 -4.60 -12.11 8.96
C TRP A 27 -5.46 -13.32 9.32
N CYS A 28 -4.88 -14.52 9.36
CA CYS A 28 -5.58 -15.73 9.79
C CYS A 28 -6.20 -15.58 11.18
N TYR A 29 -5.45 -15.01 12.13
CA TYR A 29 -5.94 -14.74 13.48
C TYR A 29 -7.11 -13.75 13.49
N ILE A 30 -7.06 -12.70 12.66
CA ILE A 30 -8.10 -11.66 12.60
C ILE A 30 -9.42 -12.20 12.02
N ILE A 31 -9.34 -13.09 11.03
CA ILE A 31 -10.53 -13.62 10.37
C ILE A 31 -11.22 -14.73 11.16
N GLU A 32 -10.54 -15.35 12.13
CA GLU A 32 -11.08 -16.49 12.91
C GLU A 32 -12.34 -16.12 13.70
N ASP A 33 -12.41 -14.90 14.23
CA ASP A 33 -13.57 -14.37 14.98
C ASP A 33 -14.25 -13.20 14.22
N CYS A 34 -14.21 -13.24 12.88
CA CYS A 34 -14.77 -12.15 12.08
C CYS A 34 -16.32 -12.17 12.11
N PRO A 35 -16.98 -11.01 12.20
CA PRO A 35 -18.44 -10.96 12.18
C PRO A 35 -19.02 -11.44 10.84
N ASP A 36 -19.95 -12.39 10.90
CA ASP A 36 -20.58 -12.97 9.71
C ASP A 36 -21.66 -12.03 9.12
N THR A 37 -21.23 -11.18 8.19
CA THR A 37 -22.11 -10.30 7.42
C THR A 37 -21.55 -10.08 6.01
N ASP A 38 -22.42 -9.93 5.01
CA ASP A 38 -22.01 -9.63 3.62
C ASP A 38 -21.05 -8.44 3.49
N ALA A 39 -21.22 -7.42 4.33
CA ALA A 39 -20.36 -6.24 4.32
C ALA A 39 -18.92 -6.58 4.77
N ILE A 40 -18.77 -7.45 5.76
CA ILE A 40 -17.47 -7.94 6.23
C ILE A 40 -16.86 -8.87 5.19
N GLN A 41 -17.63 -9.76 4.57
CA GLN A 41 -17.11 -10.64 3.53
C GLN A 41 -16.53 -9.84 2.35
N LYS A 42 -17.25 -8.82 1.86
CA LYS A 42 -16.77 -7.91 0.81
C LYS A 42 -15.50 -7.16 1.21
N PHE A 43 -15.39 -6.79 2.49
CA PHE A 43 -14.19 -6.16 3.02
C PHE A 43 -13.00 -7.16 3.06
N ASN A 44 -13.25 -8.40 3.45
CA ASN A 44 -12.23 -9.46 3.48
C ASN A 44 -11.70 -9.73 2.06
N ASP A 45 -12.61 -9.89 1.09
CA ASP A 45 -12.27 -10.11 -0.32
C ASP A 45 -11.43 -8.95 -0.88
N TYR A 46 -11.77 -7.71 -0.50
CA TYR A 46 -10.98 -6.53 -0.86
C TYR A 46 -9.58 -6.57 -0.23
N ILE A 47 -9.45 -6.85 1.06
CA ILE A 47 -8.14 -6.90 1.73
C ILE A 47 -7.25 -7.97 1.10
N VAL A 48 -7.80 -9.16 0.85
CA VAL A 48 -7.06 -10.28 0.26
C VAL A 48 -6.60 -9.92 -1.15
N SER A 49 -7.53 -9.53 -2.03
CA SER A 49 -7.22 -9.26 -3.44
C SER A 49 -6.29 -8.07 -3.66
N GLN A 50 -6.37 -7.04 -2.81
CA GLN A 50 -5.56 -5.83 -3.01
C GLN A 50 -4.21 -5.87 -2.29
N TRP A 51 -4.13 -6.56 -1.15
CA TRP A 51 -2.98 -6.43 -0.25
C TRP A 51 -2.28 -7.73 0.09
N LEU A 52 -2.97 -8.88 0.07
CA LEU A 52 -2.43 -10.14 0.59
C LEU A 52 -2.16 -11.22 -0.46
N GLU A 53 -2.80 -11.19 -1.63
CA GLU A 53 -2.61 -12.22 -2.67
C GLU A 53 -1.22 -12.20 -3.30
N ASN A 54 -0.57 -11.05 -3.38
CA ASN A 54 0.70 -10.87 -4.06
C ASN A 54 1.79 -10.42 -3.08
N GLU A 55 2.78 -11.28 -2.86
CA GLU A 55 3.88 -11.05 -1.91
C GLU A 55 4.62 -9.72 -2.14
N SER A 56 4.78 -9.29 -3.39
CA SER A 56 5.40 -7.99 -3.71
C SER A 56 4.57 -6.81 -3.19
N PHE A 57 3.23 -6.92 -3.23
CA PHE A 57 2.35 -5.91 -2.66
C PHE A 57 2.36 -5.96 -1.14
N VAL A 58 2.47 -7.13 -0.52
CA VAL A 58 2.61 -7.25 0.93
C VAL A 58 3.90 -6.57 1.41
N ASP A 59 5.00 -6.71 0.66
CA ASP A 59 6.27 -6.03 0.96
C ASP A 59 6.14 -4.50 0.87
N ILE A 60 5.44 -4.00 -0.15
CA ILE A 60 5.15 -2.56 -0.30
C ILE A 60 4.21 -2.05 0.79
N TRP A 61 3.24 -2.86 1.20
CA TRP A 61 2.22 -2.49 2.16
C TRP A 61 2.72 -2.53 3.61
N CYS A 62 3.63 -3.46 3.93
CA CYS A 62 4.26 -3.58 5.23
C CYS A 62 5.08 -2.34 5.57
N VAL A 63 4.68 -1.62 6.62
CA VAL A 63 5.36 -0.41 7.10
C VAL A 63 6.08 -0.63 8.43
N HIS A 64 6.21 -1.88 8.87
CA HIS A 64 6.92 -2.22 10.10
C HIS A 64 8.40 -1.82 10.00
N GLY A 65 8.82 -0.90 10.88
CA GLY A 65 10.20 -0.40 10.94
C GLY A 65 10.47 0.77 9.99
N GLU A 66 9.50 1.19 9.17
CA GLU A 66 9.65 2.34 8.28
C GLU A 66 9.61 3.67 9.04
N ARG A 67 10.71 4.42 8.97
CA ARG A 67 10.83 5.74 9.63
C ARG A 67 9.98 6.81 8.92
N HIS A 68 9.78 6.67 7.61
CA HIS A 68 9.01 7.59 6.79
C HIS A 68 7.76 6.87 6.27
N ARG A 69 6.56 7.35 6.67
CA ARG A 69 5.31 6.77 6.19
C ARG A 69 5.20 7.00 4.67
N ILE A 70 4.92 5.92 3.94
CA ILE A 70 4.84 5.81 2.46
C ILE A 70 4.09 6.98 1.80
N LYS A 71 3.08 7.56 2.47
CA LYS A 71 2.36 8.73 1.96
C LYS A 71 3.28 9.88 1.55
N ASN A 72 4.30 10.20 2.33
CA ASN A 72 5.17 11.34 2.02
C ASN A 72 5.97 11.11 0.73
N ALA A 73 6.42 9.87 0.48
CA ALA A 73 7.20 9.53 -0.71
C ALA A 73 6.33 9.58 -1.97
N VAL A 74 5.14 8.95 -1.93
CA VAL A 74 4.20 8.93 -3.07
C VAL A 74 3.66 10.34 -3.35
N GLU A 75 3.27 11.09 -2.32
CA GLU A 75 2.80 12.48 -2.48
C GLU A 75 3.91 13.39 -3.01
N SER A 76 5.15 13.21 -2.55
CA SER A 76 6.31 13.95 -3.06
C SER A 76 6.61 13.59 -4.52
N TRP A 77 6.55 12.30 -4.88
CA TRP A 77 6.74 11.85 -6.25
C TRP A 77 5.64 12.38 -7.18
N HIS A 78 4.38 12.29 -6.76
CA HIS A 78 3.25 12.84 -7.50
C HIS A 78 3.37 14.36 -7.69
N LYS A 79 3.80 15.08 -6.65
CA LYS A 79 4.08 16.53 -6.74
C LYS A 79 5.21 16.84 -7.72
N LYS A 80 6.30 16.05 -7.71
CA LYS A 80 7.41 16.17 -8.67
C LYS A 80 6.93 15.96 -10.10
N LEU A 81 6.16 14.89 -10.34
CA LEU A 81 5.56 14.62 -11.66
C LEU A 81 4.67 15.77 -12.13
N ASN A 82 3.76 16.26 -11.28
CA ASN A 82 2.87 17.38 -11.64
C ASN A 82 3.65 18.68 -11.91
N SER A 83 4.84 18.85 -11.35
CA SER A 83 5.71 20.00 -11.65
C SER A 83 6.48 19.85 -12.96
N ALA A 84 6.79 18.61 -13.37
CA ALA A 84 7.56 18.31 -14.57
C ALA A 84 6.68 18.13 -15.82
N VAL A 85 5.46 17.61 -15.66
CA VAL A 85 4.53 17.37 -16.76
C VAL A 85 3.76 18.65 -17.08
N PRO A 86 3.75 19.10 -18.35
CA PRO A 86 2.91 20.22 -18.78
C PRO A 86 1.42 19.97 -18.51
N LYS A 87 0.68 21.02 -18.13
CA LYS A 87 -0.77 20.95 -17.78
C LYS A 87 -1.64 20.26 -18.85
N TYR A 88 -1.26 20.36 -20.12
CA TYR A 88 -1.93 19.73 -21.26
C TYR A 88 -0.94 18.86 -22.06
N ALA A 89 -0.22 17.99 -21.37
CA ALA A 89 0.73 17.09 -22.00
C ALA A 89 0.01 16.03 -22.87
N ASN A 90 0.56 15.77 -24.05
CA ASN A 90 0.21 14.57 -24.81
C ASN A 90 0.94 13.33 -24.26
N LEU A 91 0.53 12.14 -24.70
CA LEU A 91 1.09 10.88 -24.23
C LEU A 91 2.61 10.81 -24.40
N TYR A 92 3.15 11.31 -25.52
CA TYR A 92 4.59 11.31 -25.78
C TYR A 92 5.36 12.17 -24.77
N GLN A 93 4.84 13.35 -24.42
CA GLN A 93 5.43 14.22 -23.41
C GLN A 93 5.42 13.59 -22.02
N LEU A 94 4.32 12.93 -21.63
CA LEU A 94 4.25 12.20 -20.37
C LEU A 94 5.26 11.05 -20.32
N LEU A 95 5.35 10.26 -21.40
CA LEU A 95 6.27 9.12 -21.48
C LEU A 95 7.74 9.54 -21.38
N ASN A 96 8.12 10.69 -21.97
CA ASN A 96 9.48 11.21 -21.83
C ASN A 96 9.80 11.59 -20.38
N VAL A 97 8.90 12.29 -19.69
CA VAL A 97 9.09 12.65 -18.28
C VAL A 97 9.22 11.40 -17.39
N LEU A 98 8.38 10.39 -17.62
CA LEU A 98 8.45 9.13 -16.88
C LEU A 98 9.75 8.37 -17.16
N LYS A 99 10.21 8.37 -18.42
CA LYS A 99 11.48 7.74 -18.80
C LYS A 99 12.66 8.44 -18.13
N GLU A 100 12.70 9.77 -18.15
CA GLU A 100 13.75 10.55 -17.50
C GLU A 100 13.78 10.30 -15.98
N ASP A 101 12.62 10.24 -15.32
CA ASP A 101 12.54 9.93 -13.89
C ASP A 101 13.04 8.50 -13.57
N ALA A 102 12.69 7.51 -14.40
CA ALA A 102 13.16 6.14 -14.28
C ALA A 102 14.67 6.01 -14.52
N ASP A 103 15.22 6.75 -15.49
CA ASP A 103 16.66 6.77 -15.77
C ASP A 103 17.45 7.42 -14.62
N VAL A 104 16.88 8.40 -13.92
CA VAL A 104 17.49 8.96 -12.69
C VAL A 104 17.53 7.92 -11.58
N LEU A 105 16.51 7.07 -11.45
CA LEU A 105 16.49 6.00 -10.45
C LEU A 105 17.49 4.89 -10.77
N SER A 106 17.66 4.52 -12.05
CA SER A 106 18.60 3.47 -12.46
C SER A 106 20.07 3.89 -12.29
N ASN A 107 20.38 5.18 -12.46
CA ASN A 107 21.73 5.72 -12.28
C ASN A 107 22.11 6.00 -10.82
N ASN A 108 21.15 5.97 -9.89
CA ASN A 108 21.37 6.22 -8.46
C ASN A 108 21.53 4.93 -7.62
N HIS A 109 21.74 3.77 -8.25
CA HIS A 109 22.03 2.50 -7.55
C HIS A 109 23.45 2.43 -6.91
N CYS A 110 24.12 3.57 -6.71
CA CYS A 110 25.37 3.70 -5.97
C CYS A 110 25.19 4.64 -4.76
N LEU A 111 24.36 4.27 -3.78
CA LEU A 111 24.50 4.66 -2.36
C LEU A 111 23.86 3.60 -1.47
#